data_AF-A0A8S3DF63-F1
#
_entry.id   AF-A0A8S3DF63-F1
#
_cell.length_a   1.000
_cell.length_b   1.000
_cell.length_c   1.000
_cell.angle_alpha   90.00
_cell.angle_beta   90.00
_cell.angle_gamma   90.00
#
_symmetry.space_group_name_H-M   'P 1'
#
loop_
_entity.id
_entity.type
_entity.pdbx_description
1 polymer ?
#
loop_
_entity_poly.entity_id
_entity_poly.type
_entity_poly.pdbx_seq_one_letter_code
_entity_poly.pdbx_strand_id
1 'polypeptide(L)'
;MLREKESQRLRKFYQKKYNNNIRFREKERIRINSHVSTKYHTNLNARENIKSQSKINVLNKYHSNSDFRNKLITQSSITILNKYHNDVDFRNKHKTQSKIINLNKYHNNSVFRDKLITQSKINILNKYHSNSDFRNKLITQSSITILNKYHNDIDFRNEYKARMKTAVLKRYYTDNSIRLKMIQDALNWYRRNNTLTRQQSRQFYNQRRRILKKYSIIESHKCTSKHKNLYMENFKKFRNIIQEGPDYICISCGIALFRNQVVPFIEEKYLKQNMSFEMKEYIPSYFIDISSSELKWICRLCSDKIKKQQLPSRALLNKLEICEIPAELKKLNNLEKHLIALRLPFMKIVNLTSGKLSSR
;
A
#
# COMPACT_ATOMS: atom_id res chain seq x y z
N MET A 1 -86.93 13.05 -63.99
CA MET A 1 -87.23 14.08 -62.96
C MET A 1 -88.47 13.79 -62.09
N LEU A 2 -89.66 13.52 -62.64
CA LEU A 2 -90.87 13.25 -61.81
C LEU A 2 -90.77 11.97 -60.96
N ARG A 3 -90.29 10.86 -61.54
CA ARG A 3 -90.09 9.57 -60.83
C ARG A 3 -89.10 9.62 -59.66
N GLU A 4 -88.04 10.43 -59.76
CA GLU A 4 -87.09 10.61 -58.66
C GLU A 4 -87.67 11.47 -57.53
N LYS A 5 -88.44 12.51 -57.87
CA LYS A 5 -89.14 13.35 -56.88
C LYS A 5 -90.20 12.55 -56.11
N GLU A 6 -90.94 11.67 -56.77
CA GLU A 6 -91.88 10.74 -56.12
C GLU A 6 -91.16 9.70 -55.26
N SER A 7 -90.07 9.10 -55.75
CA SER A 7 -89.25 8.16 -54.97
C SER A 7 -88.69 8.81 -53.71
N GLN A 8 -88.19 10.06 -53.80
CA GLN A 8 -87.72 10.82 -52.65
C GLN A 8 -88.85 11.18 -51.67
N ARG A 9 -90.04 11.55 -52.17
CA ARG A 9 -91.23 11.75 -51.32
C ARG A 9 -91.62 10.48 -50.59
N LEU A 10 -91.64 9.33 -51.27
CA LEU A 10 -91.94 8.02 -50.67
C LEU A 10 -90.89 7.65 -49.62
N ARG A 11 -89.60 7.86 -49.88
CA ARG A 11 -88.52 7.62 -48.91
C ARG A 11 -88.69 8.49 -47.67
N LYS A 12 -88.97 9.79 -47.84
CA LYS A 12 -89.25 10.72 -46.72
C LYS A 12 -90.47 10.30 -45.91
N PHE A 13 -91.54 9.86 -46.57
CA PHE A 13 -92.74 9.31 -45.92
C PHE A 13 -92.42 8.03 -45.13
N TYR A 14 -91.73 7.07 -45.74
CA TYR A 14 -91.30 5.83 -45.08
C TYR A 14 -90.37 6.11 -43.90
N GLN A 15 -89.45 7.05 -44.03
CA GLN A 15 -88.53 7.45 -42.97
C GLN A 15 -89.26 8.13 -41.81
N LYS A 16 -90.23 9.01 -42.09
CA LYS A 16 -91.11 9.61 -41.09
C LYS A 16 -91.96 8.55 -40.37
N LYS A 17 -92.47 7.56 -41.11
CA LYS A 17 -93.25 6.44 -40.57
C LYS A 17 -92.39 5.51 -39.70
N TYR A 18 -91.15 5.22 -40.10
CA TYR A 18 -90.20 4.42 -39.33
C TYR A 18 -89.81 5.11 -38.01
N ASN A 19 -89.56 6.43 -38.05
CA ASN A 19 -89.18 7.21 -36.88
C ASN A 19 -90.31 7.38 -35.86
N ASN A 20 -91.56 7.52 -36.32
CA ASN A 20 -92.67 7.89 -35.43
C ASN A 20 -93.55 6.69 -35.03
N ASN A 21 -93.53 5.57 -35.77
CA ASN A 21 -94.38 4.42 -35.50
C ASN A 21 -93.56 3.19 -35.07
N ILE A 22 -93.61 2.89 -33.77
CA ILE A 22 -92.87 1.78 -33.15
C ILE A 22 -93.28 0.43 -33.76
N ARG A 23 -94.59 0.19 -33.93
CA ARG A 23 -95.14 -1.08 -34.46
C ARG A 23 -94.72 -1.33 -35.92
N PHE A 24 -94.64 -0.27 -36.71
CA PHE A 24 -94.15 -0.34 -38.09
C PHE A 24 -92.64 -0.63 -38.13
N ARG A 25 -91.86 0.03 -37.26
CA ARG A 25 -90.42 -0.19 -37.11
C ARG A 25 -90.10 -1.64 -36.74
N GLU A 26 -90.87 -2.19 -35.82
CA GLU A 26 -90.70 -3.55 -35.32
C GLU A 26 -91.05 -4.60 -36.38
N LYS A 27 -92.17 -4.42 -37.11
CA LYS A 27 -92.51 -5.28 -38.25
C LYS A 27 -91.42 -5.29 -39.33
N GLU A 28 -90.89 -4.12 -39.70
CA GLU A 28 -89.81 -4.06 -40.70
C GLU A 28 -88.50 -4.66 -40.20
N ARG A 29 -88.17 -4.49 -38.91
CA ARG A 29 -87.00 -5.14 -38.31
C ARG A 29 -87.10 -6.67 -38.39
N ILE A 30 -88.27 -7.23 -38.08
CA ILE A 30 -88.53 -8.67 -38.18
C ILE A 30 -88.38 -9.15 -39.62
N ARG A 31 -88.95 -8.42 -40.58
CA ARG A 31 -88.85 -8.74 -42.01
C ARG A 31 -87.40 -8.74 -42.51
N ILE A 32 -86.64 -7.68 -42.20
CA ILE A 32 -85.24 -7.55 -42.58
C ILE A 32 -84.41 -8.65 -41.93
N ASN A 33 -84.60 -8.93 -40.64
CA ASN A 33 -83.88 -9.99 -39.93
C ASN A 33 -84.19 -11.38 -40.52
N SER A 34 -85.45 -11.65 -40.86
CA SER A 34 -85.86 -12.89 -41.54
C SER A 34 -85.18 -13.03 -42.92
N HIS A 35 -85.13 -11.95 -43.70
CA HIS A 35 -84.46 -11.95 -44.99
C HIS A 35 -82.93 -12.12 -44.89
N VAL A 36 -82.29 -11.43 -43.94
CA VAL A 36 -80.84 -11.59 -43.67
C VAL A 36 -80.53 -13.01 -43.19
N SER A 37 -81.38 -13.58 -42.34
CA SER A 37 -81.24 -14.95 -41.84
C SER A 37 -81.36 -15.98 -42.95
N THR A 38 -82.41 -15.91 -43.75
CA THR A 38 -82.60 -16.81 -44.91
C THR A 38 -81.43 -16.70 -45.89
N LYS A 39 -80.94 -15.49 -46.17
CA LYS A 39 -79.78 -15.26 -47.04
C LYS A 39 -78.46 -15.79 -46.44
N TYR A 40 -78.27 -15.71 -45.12
CA TYR A 40 -77.10 -16.26 -44.43
C TYR A 40 -77.02 -17.79 -44.52
N HIS A 41 -78.16 -18.48 -44.49
CA HIS A 41 -78.22 -19.94 -44.55
C HIS A 41 -78.20 -20.51 -45.97
N THR A 42 -78.72 -19.77 -46.94
CA THR A 42 -78.85 -20.25 -48.33
C THR A 42 -77.69 -19.85 -49.25
N ASN A 43 -76.92 -18.81 -48.91
CA ASN A 43 -75.86 -18.28 -49.77
C ASN A 43 -74.50 -18.23 -49.05
N LEU A 44 -73.55 -19.05 -49.53
CA LEU A 44 -72.20 -19.16 -48.97
C LEU A 44 -71.42 -17.83 -49.01
N ASN A 45 -71.47 -17.10 -50.13
CA ASN A 45 -70.76 -15.84 -50.30
C ASN A 45 -71.33 -14.76 -49.36
N ALA A 46 -72.65 -14.71 -49.19
CA ALA A 46 -73.30 -13.84 -48.21
C ALA A 46 -72.89 -14.22 -46.77
N ARG A 47 -72.79 -15.51 -46.46
CA ARG A 47 -72.36 -16.02 -45.15
C ARG A 47 -70.92 -15.62 -44.83
N GLU A 48 -70.01 -15.77 -45.77
CA GLU A 48 -68.60 -15.39 -45.61
C GLU A 48 -68.43 -13.88 -45.48
N ASN A 49 -69.13 -13.10 -46.31
CA ASN A 49 -69.08 -11.64 -46.22
C ASN A 49 -69.61 -11.13 -44.87
N ILE A 50 -70.71 -11.68 -44.36
CA ILE A 50 -71.23 -11.35 -43.02
C ILE A 50 -70.25 -11.74 -41.90
N LYS A 51 -69.55 -12.89 -42.02
CA LYS A 51 -68.48 -13.29 -41.08
C LYS A 51 -67.27 -12.35 -41.14
N SER A 52 -66.86 -11.93 -42.34
CA SER A 52 -65.74 -10.99 -42.53
C SER A 52 -66.07 -9.61 -41.99
N GLN A 53 -67.27 -9.10 -42.28
CA GLN A 53 -67.72 -7.80 -41.79
C GLN A 53 -67.89 -7.78 -40.27
N SER A 54 -68.39 -8.87 -39.68
CA SER A 54 -68.48 -8.98 -38.22
C SER A 54 -67.11 -9.03 -37.55
N LYS A 55 -66.12 -9.72 -38.14
CA LYS A 55 -64.72 -9.68 -37.65
C LYS A 55 -64.16 -8.26 -37.68
N ILE A 56 -64.32 -7.54 -38.80
CA ILE A 56 -63.87 -6.15 -38.95
C ILE A 56 -64.55 -5.25 -37.91
N ASN A 57 -65.85 -5.39 -37.72
CA ASN A 57 -66.61 -4.61 -36.75
C ASN A 57 -66.16 -4.86 -35.30
N VAL A 58 -65.83 -6.11 -34.94
CA VAL A 58 -65.26 -6.44 -33.62
C VAL A 58 -63.88 -5.83 -33.45
N LEU A 59 -63.04 -5.88 -34.50
CA LEU A 59 -61.69 -5.30 -34.48
C LEU A 59 -61.75 -3.78 -34.31
N ASN A 60 -62.63 -3.11 -35.06
CA ASN A 60 -62.85 -1.67 -34.96
C ASN A 60 -63.37 -1.29 -33.56
N LYS A 61 -64.29 -2.06 -32.99
CA LYS A 61 -64.76 -1.86 -31.60
C LYS A 61 -63.64 -2.07 -30.57
N TYR A 62 -62.75 -3.04 -30.78
CA TYR A 62 -61.62 -3.30 -29.89
C TYR A 62 -60.63 -2.12 -29.86
N HIS A 63 -60.40 -1.45 -30.99
CA HIS A 63 -59.52 -0.28 -31.06
C HIS A 63 -60.18 1.02 -30.58
N SER A 64 -61.47 1.22 -30.89
CA SER A 64 -62.18 2.48 -30.61
C SER A 64 -62.83 2.56 -29.23
N ASN A 65 -63.18 1.43 -28.62
CA ASN A 65 -63.92 1.40 -27.35
C ASN A 65 -63.10 0.69 -26.25
N SER A 66 -62.61 1.47 -25.28
CA SER A 66 -61.82 0.98 -24.16
C SER A 66 -62.55 -0.01 -23.28
N ASP A 67 -63.85 0.19 -23.03
CA ASP A 67 -64.64 -0.65 -22.13
C ASP A 67 -64.92 -2.01 -22.75
N PHE A 68 -65.25 -2.01 -24.05
CA PHE A 68 -65.38 -3.25 -24.82
C PHE A 68 -64.07 -4.03 -24.84
N ARG A 69 -62.95 -3.34 -25.09
CA ARG A 69 -61.60 -3.93 -25.06
C ARG A 69 -61.29 -4.52 -23.69
N ASN A 70 -61.49 -3.77 -22.61
CA ASN A 70 -61.20 -4.20 -21.25
C ASN A 70 -62.06 -5.38 -20.84
N LYS A 71 -63.37 -5.38 -21.19
CA LYS A 71 -64.29 -6.49 -20.95
C LYS A 71 -63.88 -7.76 -21.70
N LEU A 72 -63.41 -7.62 -22.93
CA LEU A 72 -62.95 -8.75 -23.74
C LEU A 72 -61.62 -9.32 -23.24
N ILE A 73 -60.69 -8.47 -22.78
CA ILE A 73 -59.44 -8.88 -22.13
C ILE A 73 -59.71 -9.58 -20.79
N THR A 74 -60.63 -9.06 -19.97
CA THR A 74 -60.99 -9.70 -18.70
C THR A 74 -61.63 -11.06 -18.94
N GLN A 75 -62.58 -11.17 -19.87
CA GLN A 75 -63.21 -12.45 -20.21
C GLN A 75 -62.20 -13.48 -20.74
N SER A 76 -61.27 -13.06 -21.61
CA SER A 76 -60.22 -13.95 -22.13
C SER A 76 -59.22 -14.35 -21.03
N SER A 77 -58.87 -13.44 -20.12
CA SER A 77 -58.00 -13.73 -18.99
C SER A 77 -58.62 -14.74 -18.02
N ILE A 78 -59.91 -14.58 -17.71
CA ILE A 78 -60.66 -15.52 -16.85
C ILE A 78 -60.73 -16.91 -17.50
N THR A 79 -61.00 -16.97 -18.80
CA THR A 79 -61.06 -18.27 -19.51
C THR A 79 -59.69 -18.96 -19.58
N ILE A 80 -58.60 -18.21 -19.78
CA ILE A 80 -57.23 -18.76 -19.73
C ILE A 80 -56.89 -19.23 -18.31
N LEU A 81 -57.25 -18.48 -17.28
CA LEU A 81 -57.05 -18.87 -15.87
C LEU A 81 -57.81 -20.16 -15.55
N ASN A 82 -59.07 -20.25 -15.93
CA ASN A 82 -59.89 -21.44 -15.72
C ASN A 82 -59.30 -22.66 -16.45
N LYS A 83 -58.84 -22.50 -17.70
CA LYS A 83 -58.11 -23.57 -18.40
C LYS A 83 -56.82 -23.94 -17.69
N TYR A 84 -56.04 -22.96 -17.24
CA TYR A 84 -54.81 -23.24 -16.51
C TYR A 84 -55.08 -24.01 -15.20
N HIS A 85 -56.18 -23.75 -14.50
CA HIS A 85 -56.57 -24.44 -13.27
C HIS A 85 -57.21 -25.81 -13.47
N ASN A 86 -57.95 -26.03 -14.55
CA ASN A 86 -58.74 -27.24 -14.72
C ASN A 86 -58.16 -28.21 -15.75
N ASP A 87 -57.35 -27.73 -16.69
CA ASP A 87 -56.73 -28.52 -17.76
C ASP A 87 -55.23 -28.69 -17.50
N VAL A 88 -54.83 -29.92 -17.15
CA VAL A 88 -53.45 -30.28 -16.81
C VAL A 88 -52.53 -30.21 -18.04
N ASP A 89 -53.01 -30.61 -19.21
CA ASP A 89 -52.22 -30.62 -20.45
C ASP A 89 -51.98 -29.20 -20.94
N PHE A 90 -53.01 -28.37 -20.92
CA PHE A 90 -52.87 -26.94 -21.19
C PHE A 90 -51.89 -26.28 -20.22
N ARG A 91 -52.00 -26.56 -18.92
CA ARG A 91 -51.08 -26.03 -17.89
C ARG A 91 -49.63 -26.45 -18.16
N ASN A 92 -49.39 -27.72 -18.45
CA ASN A 92 -48.05 -28.24 -18.70
C ASN A 92 -47.44 -27.64 -19.97
N LYS A 93 -48.21 -27.59 -21.07
CA LYS A 93 -47.80 -26.95 -22.32
C LYS A 93 -47.52 -25.46 -22.15
N HIS A 94 -48.36 -24.76 -21.39
CA HIS A 94 -48.14 -23.35 -21.09
C HIS A 94 -46.89 -23.13 -20.23
N LYS A 95 -46.61 -23.99 -19.25
CA LYS A 95 -45.39 -23.96 -18.43
C LYS A 95 -44.14 -24.22 -19.26
N THR A 96 -44.13 -25.23 -20.13
CA THR A 96 -42.98 -25.53 -20.99
C THR A 96 -42.70 -24.38 -21.96
N GLN A 97 -43.75 -23.86 -22.62
CA GLN A 97 -43.61 -22.73 -23.53
C GLN A 97 -43.12 -21.46 -22.80
N SER A 98 -43.65 -21.18 -21.61
CA SER A 98 -43.17 -20.05 -20.80
C SER A 98 -41.71 -20.20 -20.37
N LYS A 99 -41.27 -21.41 -20.02
CA LYS A 99 -39.86 -21.69 -19.71
C LYS A 99 -38.95 -21.39 -20.90
N ILE A 100 -39.30 -21.87 -22.09
CA ILE A 100 -38.54 -21.63 -23.33
C ILE A 100 -38.44 -20.13 -23.63
N ILE A 101 -39.57 -19.42 -23.56
CA ILE A 101 -39.60 -17.97 -23.80
C ILE A 101 -38.72 -17.23 -22.78
N ASN A 102 -38.81 -17.58 -21.50
CA ASN A 102 -38.00 -16.93 -20.45
C ASN A 102 -36.50 -17.25 -20.58
N LEU A 103 -36.15 -18.47 -20.98
CA LEU A 103 -34.77 -18.83 -21.30
C LEU A 103 -34.22 -18.01 -22.47
N ASN A 104 -34.96 -17.92 -23.56
CA ASN A 104 -34.58 -17.09 -24.71
C ASN A 104 -34.42 -15.62 -24.33
N LYS A 105 -35.33 -15.08 -23.50
CA LYS A 105 -35.21 -13.71 -22.96
C LYS A 105 -33.97 -13.56 -22.08
N TYR A 106 -33.67 -14.54 -21.23
CA TYR A 106 -32.48 -14.49 -20.35
C TYR A 106 -31.18 -14.46 -21.15
N HIS A 107 -31.08 -15.22 -22.25
CA HIS A 107 -29.88 -15.23 -23.09
C HIS A 107 -29.75 -13.99 -23.97
N ASN A 108 -30.86 -13.53 -24.56
CA ASN A 108 -30.81 -12.50 -25.61
C ASN A 108 -31.11 -11.08 -25.11
N ASN A 109 -31.60 -10.90 -23.89
CA ASN A 109 -31.92 -9.60 -23.32
C ASN A 109 -31.15 -9.38 -22.00
N SER A 110 -30.08 -8.58 -22.08
CA SER A 110 -29.22 -8.25 -20.94
C SER A 110 -29.98 -7.54 -19.82
N VAL A 111 -30.85 -6.58 -20.13
CA VAL A 111 -31.64 -5.83 -19.14
C VAL A 111 -32.56 -6.77 -18.34
N PHE A 112 -33.20 -7.71 -19.02
CA PHE A 112 -34.03 -8.73 -18.38
C PHE A 112 -33.20 -9.66 -17.50
N ARG A 113 -32.03 -10.12 -18.01
CA ARG A 113 -31.09 -10.96 -17.27
C ARG A 113 -30.62 -10.28 -15.99
N ASP A 114 -30.18 -9.03 -16.08
CA ASP A 114 -29.63 -8.28 -14.95
C ASP A 114 -30.70 -7.99 -13.90
N LYS A 115 -31.94 -7.67 -14.33
CA LYS A 115 -33.09 -7.52 -13.43
C LYS A 115 -33.38 -8.82 -12.68
N LEU A 116 -33.38 -9.96 -13.35
CA LEU A 116 -33.58 -11.28 -12.71
C LEU A 116 -32.46 -11.64 -11.74
N ILE A 117 -31.20 -11.39 -12.12
CA ILE A 117 -30.04 -11.62 -11.23
C ILE A 117 -30.16 -10.73 -9.99
N THR A 118 -30.52 -9.46 -10.16
CA THR A 118 -30.68 -8.53 -9.04
C THR A 118 -31.80 -8.96 -8.11
N GLN A 119 -32.96 -9.33 -8.66
CA GLN A 119 -34.08 -9.83 -7.86
C GLN A 119 -33.73 -11.12 -7.10
N SER A 120 -33.03 -12.05 -7.75
CA SER A 120 -32.62 -13.29 -7.09
C SER A 120 -31.62 -13.06 -5.96
N LYS A 121 -30.66 -12.14 -6.14
CA LYS A 121 -29.74 -11.70 -5.08
C LYS A 121 -30.49 -11.14 -3.88
N ILE A 122 -31.45 -10.24 -4.11
CA ILE A 122 -32.29 -9.65 -3.03
C ILE A 122 -33.07 -10.76 -2.31
N ASN A 123 -33.68 -11.69 -3.04
CA ASN A 123 -34.43 -12.79 -2.44
C ASN A 123 -33.54 -13.70 -1.59
N ILE A 124 -32.32 -14.00 -2.03
CA ILE A 124 -31.35 -14.79 -1.24
C ILE A 124 -30.94 -14.04 0.01
N LEU A 125 -30.67 -12.73 -0.09
CA LEU A 125 -30.31 -11.88 1.05
C LEU A 125 -31.43 -11.84 2.09
N ASN A 126 -32.67 -11.65 1.65
CA ASN A 126 -33.85 -11.66 2.52
C ASN A 126 -34.00 -13.01 3.22
N LYS A 127 -33.79 -14.13 2.51
CA LYS A 127 -33.80 -15.47 3.11
C LYS A 127 -32.67 -15.68 4.11
N TYR A 128 -31.47 -15.16 3.82
CA TYR A 128 -30.32 -15.25 4.72
C TYR A 128 -30.58 -14.54 6.06
N HIS A 129 -31.27 -13.40 6.04
CA HIS A 129 -31.61 -12.66 7.26
C HIS A 129 -32.83 -13.22 8.00
N SER A 130 -33.84 -13.71 7.28
CA SER A 130 -35.11 -14.17 7.87
C SER A 130 -35.12 -15.64 8.32
N ASN A 131 -34.31 -16.51 7.69
CA ASN A 131 -34.35 -17.94 7.93
C ASN A 131 -32.98 -18.45 8.43
N SER A 132 -32.92 -18.80 9.71
CA SER A 132 -31.72 -19.32 10.38
C SER A 132 -31.19 -20.61 9.77
N ASP A 133 -32.07 -21.53 9.37
CA ASP A 133 -31.68 -22.84 8.83
C ASP A 133 -31.06 -22.70 7.45
N PHE A 134 -31.67 -21.86 6.60
CA PHE A 134 -31.11 -21.49 5.31
C PHE A 134 -29.74 -20.83 5.48
N ARG A 135 -29.62 -19.88 6.42
CA ARG A 135 -28.37 -19.20 6.75
C ARG A 135 -27.29 -20.19 7.17
N ASN A 136 -27.58 -21.05 8.13
CA ASN A 136 -26.63 -22.03 8.66
C ASN A 136 -26.21 -23.02 7.58
N LYS A 137 -27.16 -23.53 6.79
CA LYS A 137 -26.87 -24.43 5.66
C LYS A 137 -25.95 -23.76 4.63
N LEU A 138 -26.17 -22.49 4.31
CA LEU A 138 -25.33 -21.74 3.37
C LEU A 138 -23.91 -21.51 3.93
N ILE A 139 -23.79 -21.18 5.22
CA ILE A 139 -22.49 -21.02 5.90
C ILE A 139 -21.73 -22.34 5.91
N THR A 140 -22.38 -23.46 6.26
CA THR A 140 -21.77 -24.78 6.26
C THR A 140 -21.31 -25.17 4.86
N GLN A 141 -22.16 -25.00 3.85
CA GLN A 141 -21.83 -25.34 2.47
C GLN A 141 -20.65 -24.51 1.95
N SER A 142 -20.65 -23.20 2.19
CA SER A 142 -19.55 -22.32 1.79
C SER A 142 -18.24 -22.67 2.51
N SER A 143 -18.31 -22.99 3.80
CA SER A 143 -17.14 -23.44 4.57
C SER A 143 -16.52 -24.71 4.01
N ILE A 144 -17.35 -25.71 3.68
CA ILE A 144 -16.91 -26.96 3.04
C ILE A 144 -16.25 -26.67 1.69
N THR A 145 -16.85 -25.80 0.86
CA THR A 145 -16.26 -25.47 -0.44
C THR A 145 -14.91 -24.75 -0.32
N ILE A 146 -14.77 -23.85 0.67
CA ILE A 146 -13.51 -23.15 0.94
C ILE A 146 -12.44 -24.14 1.43
N LEU A 147 -12.80 -25.05 2.34
CA LEU A 147 -11.88 -26.10 2.82
C LEU A 147 -11.41 -27.00 1.67
N ASN A 148 -12.33 -27.47 0.83
CA ASN A 148 -11.99 -28.29 -0.32
C ASN A 148 -11.03 -27.55 -1.28
N LYS A 149 -11.31 -26.28 -1.60
CA LYS A 149 -10.39 -25.45 -2.39
C LYS A 149 -9.05 -25.26 -1.69
N TYR A 150 -9.05 -24.99 -0.39
CA TYR A 150 -7.81 -24.84 0.38
C TYR A 150 -6.95 -26.11 0.33
N HIS A 151 -7.55 -27.30 0.35
CA HIS A 151 -6.82 -28.58 0.30
C HIS A 151 -6.39 -29.00 -1.11
N ASN A 152 -7.18 -28.68 -2.14
CA ASN A 152 -6.95 -29.21 -3.48
C ASN A 152 -6.37 -28.18 -4.48
N ASP A 153 -6.47 -26.88 -4.18
CA ASP A 153 -6.03 -25.80 -5.05
C ASP A 153 -4.90 -25.00 -4.37
N ILE A 154 -3.68 -25.14 -4.92
CA ILE A 154 -2.47 -24.53 -4.36
C ILE A 154 -2.47 -23.01 -4.51
N ASP A 155 -3.00 -22.48 -5.61
CA ASP A 155 -3.03 -21.05 -5.89
C ASP A 155 -4.05 -20.37 -4.99
N PHE A 156 -5.25 -20.95 -4.88
CA PHE A 156 -6.24 -20.50 -3.92
C PHE A 156 -5.70 -20.54 -2.49
N ARG A 157 -4.99 -21.60 -2.09
CA ARG A 157 -4.38 -21.71 -0.76
C ARG A 157 -3.39 -20.58 -0.50
N ASN A 158 -2.51 -20.31 -1.46
CA ASN A 158 -1.49 -19.27 -1.33
C ASN A 158 -2.12 -17.87 -1.26
N GLU A 159 -3.08 -17.58 -2.14
CA GLU A 159 -3.82 -16.32 -2.13
C GLU A 159 -4.63 -16.14 -0.84
N TYR A 160 -5.31 -17.20 -0.37
CA TYR A 160 -6.05 -17.20 0.89
C TYR A 160 -5.13 -16.93 2.09
N LYS A 161 -3.95 -17.58 2.16
CA LYS A 161 -2.95 -17.31 3.21
C LYS A 161 -2.47 -15.87 3.18
N ALA A 162 -2.20 -15.31 1.98
CA ALA A 162 -1.78 -13.93 1.84
C ALA A 162 -2.86 -12.95 2.32
N ARG A 163 -4.12 -13.15 1.90
CA ARG A 163 -5.27 -12.33 2.33
C ARG A 163 -5.53 -12.43 3.84
N MET A 164 -5.43 -13.62 4.43
CA MET A 164 -5.59 -13.76 5.87
C MET A 164 -4.46 -13.08 6.64
N LYS A 165 -3.21 -13.19 6.16
CA LYS A 165 -2.06 -12.50 6.76
C LYS A 165 -2.25 -10.98 6.75
N THR A 166 -2.69 -10.40 5.63
CA THR A 166 -2.95 -8.96 5.54
C THR A 166 -4.11 -8.51 6.42
N ALA A 167 -5.20 -9.27 6.48
CA ALA A 167 -6.34 -8.98 7.36
C ALA A 167 -5.96 -9.01 8.85
N VAL A 168 -5.18 -10.00 9.27
CA VAL A 168 -4.69 -10.10 10.66
C VAL A 168 -3.74 -8.96 10.98
N LEU A 169 -2.80 -8.63 10.09
CA LEU A 169 -1.89 -7.50 10.28
C LEU A 169 -2.65 -6.18 10.40
N LYS A 170 -3.65 -5.95 9.54
CA LYS A 170 -4.49 -4.76 9.62
C LYS A 170 -5.14 -4.64 11.01
N ARG A 171 -5.77 -5.73 11.49
CA ARG A 171 -6.38 -5.76 12.84
C ARG A 171 -5.37 -5.52 13.95
N TYR A 172 -4.17 -6.09 13.85
CA TYR A 172 -3.09 -5.91 14.82
C TYR A 172 -2.68 -4.43 14.97
N TYR A 173 -2.64 -3.67 13.87
CA TYR A 173 -2.28 -2.26 13.91
C TYR A 173 -3.44 -1.33 14.27
N THR A 174 -4.68 -1.70 13.92
CA THR A 174 -5.85 -0.83 14.17
C THR A 174 -6.51 -1.04 15.52
N ASP A 175 -6.49 -2.27 16.05
CA ASP A 175 -7.21 -2.64 17.27
C ASP A 175 -6.24 -3.00 18.40
N ASN A 176 -6.19 -2.13 19.41
CA ASN A 176 -5.29 -2.28 20.53
C ASN A 176 -5.62 -3.52 21.40
N SER A 177 -6.90 -3.90 21.51
CA SER A 177 -7.32 -5.05 22.32
C SER A 177 -6.83 -6.38 21.70
N ILE A 178 -6.99 -6.51 20.38
CA ILE A 178 -6.51 -7.66 19.61
C ILE A 178 -4.97 -7.72 19.68
N ARG A 179 -4.30 -6.57 19.53
CA ARG A 179 -2.84 -6.47 19.62
C ARG A 179 -2.31 -7.01 20.94
N LEU A 180 -2.88 -6.56 22.06
CA LEU A 180 -2.48 -7.00 23.39
C LEU A 180 -2.75 -8.49 23.60
N LYS A 181 -3.91 -8.99 23.17
CA LYS A 181 -4.24 -10.42 23.23
C LYS A 181 -3.24 -11.28 22.45
N MET A 182 -2.89 -10.89 21.23
CA MET A 182 -1.91 -11.61 20.41
C MET A 182 -0.52 -11.62 21.03
N ILE A 183 -0.08 -10.50 21.62
CA ILE A 183 1.20 -10.44 22.37
C ILE A 183 1.16 -11.40 23.57
N GLN A 184 0.06 -11.39 24.32
CA GLN A 184 -0.10 -12.26 25.48
C GLN A 184 -0.09 -13.75 25.10
N ASP A 185 -0.79 -14.13 24.03
CA ASP A 185 -0.81 -15.49 23.51
C ASP A 185 0.58 -15.95 23.06
N ALA A 186 1.33 -15.07 22.38
CA ALA A 186 2.71 -15.34 22.01
C ALA A 186 3.59 -15.57 23.24
N LEU A 187 3.50 -14.70 24.27
CA LEU A 187 4.24 -14.86 25.51
C LEU A 187 3.89 -16.17 26.23
N ASN A 188 2.60 -16.51 26.31
CA ASN A 188 2.15 -17.77 26.91
C ASN A 188 2.68 -18.98 26.15
N TRP A 189 2.66 -18.95 24.82
CA TRP A 189 3.26 -19.98 23.99
C TRP A 189 4.76 -20.11 24.24
N TYR A 190 5.48 -18.98 24.34
CA TYR A 190 6.90 -18.99 24.67
C TYR A 190 7.15 -19.62 26.04
N ARG A 191 6.43 -19.23 27.09
CA ARG A 191 6.60 -19.81 28.44
C ARG A 191 6.42 -21.32 28.43
N ARG A 192 5.38 -21.83 27.76
CA ARG A 192 5.09 -23.27 27.66
C ARG A 192 6.15 -24.02 26.87
N ASN A 193 6.69 -23.42 25.82
CA ASN A 193 7.64 -24.07 24.90
C ASN A 193 9.11 -23.69 25.16
N ASN A 194 9.43 -23.06 26.29
CA ASN A 194 10.78 -22.60 26.64
C ASN A 194 11.64 -23.72 27.25
N THR A 195 11.82 -24.81 26.50
CA THR A 195 12.64 -25.95 26.92
C THR A 195 14.14 -25.60 26.95
N LEU A 196 14.93 -26.31 27.76
CA LEU A 196 16.39 -26.14 27.84
C LEU A 196 17.05 -26.27 26.45
N THR A 197 16.62 -27.24 25.65
CA THR A 197 17.09 -27.42 24.27
C THR A 197 16.87 -26.18 23.41
N ARG A 198 15.69 -25.55 23.53
CA ARG A 198 15.35 -24.32 22.78
C ARG A 198 16.18 -23.13 23.23
N GLN A 199 16.46 -23.03 24.53
CA GLN A 199 17.34 -22.00 25.08
C GLN A 199 18.77 -22.15 24.54
N GLN A 200 19.31 -23.37 24.53
CA GLN A 200 20.63 -23.67 23.98
C GLN A 200 20.69 -23.36 22.48
N SER A 201 19.74 -23.82 21.67
CA SER A 201 19.69 -23.50 20.23
C SER A 201 19.65 -21.99 19.96
N ARG A 202 18.93 -21.22 20.79
CA ARG A 202 18.88 -19.76 20.68
C ARG A 202 20.23 -19.11 21.01
N GLN A 203 20.92 -19.61 22.03
CA GLN A 203 22.27 -19.13 22.36
C GLN A 203 23.23 -19.36 21.19
N PHE A 204 23.25 -20.56 20.61
CA PHE A 204 24.07 -20.87 19.42
C PHE A 204 23.72 -19.99 18.22
N TYR A 205 22.43 -19.79 17.93
CA TYR A 205 21.99 -18.90 16.85
C TYR A 205 22.47 -17.46 17.06
N ASN A 206 22.33 -16.93 18.27
CA ASN A 206 22.77 -15.58 18.62
C ASN A 206 24.30 -15.44 18.55
N GLN A 207 25.05 -16.44 19.01
CA GLN A 207 26.51 -16.48 18.87
C GLN A 207 26.91 -16.47 17.39
N ARG A 208 26.33 -17.35 16.57
CA ARG A 208 26.58 -17.39 15.12
C ARG A 208 26.28 -16.05 14.46
N ARG A 209 25.16 -15.41 14.80
CA ARG A 209 24.80 -14.07 14.30
C ARG A 209 25.84 -13.01 14.68
N ARG A 210 26.34 -13.00 15.92
CA ARG A 210 27.39 -12.07 16.37
C ARG A 210 28.69 -12.28 15.59
N ILE A 211 29.07 -13.54 15.39
CA ILE A 211 30.25 -13.92 14.61
C ILE A 211 30.12 -13.43 13.17
N LEU A 212 29.00 -13.72 12.50
CA LEU A 212 28.75 -13.27 11.12
C LEU A 212 28.77 -11.75 10.99
N LYS A 213 28.16 -11.03 11.95
CA LYS A 213 28.21 -9.56 11.96
C LYS A 213 29.63 -9.03 12.13
N LYS A 214 30.44 -9.65 12.99
CA LYS A 214 31.86 -9.32 13.15
C LYS A 214 32.64 -9.52 11.85
N TYR A 215 32.45 -10.66 11.17
CA TYR A 215 33.11 -10.92 9.88
C TYR A 215 32.65 -9.97 8.78
N SER A 216 31.36 -9.64 8.70
CA SER A 216 30.83 -8.64 7.76
C SER A 216 31.44 -7.25 7.97
N ILE A 217 31.63 -6.83 9.23
CA ILE A 217 32.31 -5.58 9.55
C ILE A 217 33.78 -5.63 9.15
N ILE A 218 34.49 -6.71 9.46
CA ILE A 218 35.90 -6.91 9.04
C ILE A 218 36.02 -6.86 7.51
N GLU A 219 35.10 -7.49 6.79
CA GLU A 219 35.06 -7.47 5.34
C GLU A 219 34.79 -6.07 4.79
N SER A 220 33.93 -5.28 5.43
CA SER A 220 33.70 -3.88 5.09
C SER A 220 34.88 -2.96 5.41
N HIS A 221 35.75 -3.34 6.34
CA HIS A 221 36.99 -2.63 6.68
C HIS A 221 38.21 -3.13 5.89
N LYS A 222 38.04 -3.97 4.86
CA LYS A 222 39.12 -4.22 3.89
C LYS A 222 39.56 -2.88 3.32
N CYS A 223 40.81 -2.50 3.62
CA CYS A 223 41.42 -1.23 3.23
C CYS A 223 41.16 -0.97 1.74
N THR A 224 40.32 0.02 1.44
CA THR A 224 39.99 0.36 0.06
C THR A 224 41.27 0.84 -0.64
N SER A 225 41.36 0.61 -1.95
CA SER A 225 42.53 1.04 -2.75
C SER A 225 42.88 2.52 -2.52
N LYS A 226 41.87 3.36 -2.27
CA LYS A 226 42.00 4.79 -1.94
C LYS A 226 42.78 5.05 -0.64
N HIS A 227 42.55 4.27 0.41
CA HIS A 227 43.28 4.42 1.69
C HIS A 227 44.72 3.91 1.58
N LYS A 228 44.94 2.84 0.79
CA LYS A 228 46.29 2.35 0.47
C LYS A 228 47.11 3.40 -0.31
N ASN A 229 46.49 4.06 -1.29
CA ASN A 229 47.14 5.11 -2.08
C ASN A 229 47.51 6.33 -1.21
N LEU A 230 46.59 6.80 -0.36
CA LEU A 230 46.86 7.90 0.56
C LEU A 230 47.99 7.57 1.55
N TYR A 231 48.03 6.34 2.07
CA TYR A 231 49.13 5.88 2.91
C TYR A 231 50.47 5.91 2.15
N MET A 232 50.50 5.37 0.93
CA MET A 232 51.72 5.33 0.12
C MET A 232 52.21 6.74 -0.25
N GLU A 233 51.31 7.67 -0.57
CA GLU A 233 51.65 9.06 -0.82
C GLU A 233 52.23 9.76 0.42
N ASN A 234 51.58 9.59 1.57
CA ASN A 234 52.08 10.17 2.83
C ASN A 234 53.41 9.54 3.26
N PHE A 235 53.59 8.24 3.01
CA PHE A 235 54.83 7.54 3.27
C PHE A 235 55.97 8.02 2.36
N LYS A 236 55.67 8.29 1.08
CA LYS A 236 56.63 8.90 0.14
C LYS A 236 57.02 10.31 0.57
N LYS A 237 56.04 11.14 0.96
CA LYS A 237 56.29 12.48 1.53
C LYS A 237 57.18 12.41 2.77
N PHE A 238 56.88 11.49 3.69
CA PHE A 238 57.69 11.26 4.88
C PHE A 238 59.13 10.86 4.52
N ARG A 239 59.32 9.91 3.59
CA ARG A 239 60.65 9.51 3.12
C ARG A 239 61.44 10.67 2.52
N ASN A 240 60.81 11.52 1.72
CA ASN A 240 61.47 12.70 1.16
C ASN A 240 61.89 13.70 2.25
N ILE A 241 61.06 13.90 3.28
CA ILE A 241 61.38 14.81 4.40
C ILE A 241 62.56 14.29 5.23
N ILE A 242 62.63 12.97 5.47
CA ILE A 242 63.72 12.41 6.28
C ILE A 242 65.04 12.27 5.52
N GLN A 243 65.03 12.35 4.18
CA GLN A 243 66.26 12.32 3.38
C GLN A 243 67.18 13.51 3.69
N GLU A 244 66.63 14.69 3.97
CA GLU A 244 67.40 15.91 4.24
C GLU A 244 67.96 15.99 5.68
N GLY A 245 67.77 14.96 6.51
CA GLY A 245 68.27 14.95 7.89
C GLY A 245 67.72 16.08 8.78
N PRO A 246 67.88 15.99 10.10
CA PRO A 246 67.49 17.05 11.01
C PRO A 246 68.63 18.07 11.22
N ASP A 247 69.18 18.65 10.15
CA ASP A 247 70.42 19.45 10.23
C ASP A 247 70.18 20.93 10.66
N TYR A 248 68.93 21.31 10.95
CA TYR A 248 68.58 22.68 11.30
C TYR A 248 68.47 22.86 12.81
N ILE A 249 69.49 23.45 13.41
CA ILE A 249 69.56 23.68 14.86
C ILE A 249 68.74 24.92 15.23
N CYS A 250 67.75 24.74 16.12
CA CYS A 250 67.00 25.86 16.67
C CYS A 250 67.85 26.64 17.67
N ILE A 251 68.03 27.94 17.44
CA ILE A 251 68.80 28.82 18.34
C ILE A 251 68.21 28.96 19.75
N SER A 252 66.95 28.60 19.96
CA SER A 252 66.31 28.74 21.28
C SER A 252 66.34 27.45 22.11
N CYS A 253 66.03 26.31 21.48
CA CYS A 253 65.99 25.02 22.17
C CYS A 253 67.22 24.14 21.93
N GLY A 254 68.11 24.50 21.00
CA GLY A 254 69.31 23.74 20.64
C GLY A 254 69.06 22.40 19.96
N ILE A 255 67.82 22.08 19.62
CA ILE A 255 67.44 20.80 19.01
C ILE A 255 67.65 20.87 17.50
N ALA A 256 68.29 19.84 16.95
CA ALA A 256 68.42 19.60 15.52
C ALA A 256 67.08 19.10 14.94
N LEU A 257 66.53 19.80 13.95
CA LEU A 257 65.19 19.62 13.42
C LEU A 257 65.21 19.54 11.88
N PHE A 258 64.14 19.00 11.30
CA PHE A 258 63.98 18.97 9.84
C PHE A 258 63.64 20.36 9.27
N ARG A 259 63.97 20.59 8.00
CA ARG A 259 63.73 21.84 7.27
C ARG A 259 62.28 22.34 7.33
N ASN A 260 61.31 21.43 7.44
CA ASN A 260 59.89 21.75 7.54
C ASN A 260 59.44 22.14 8.96
N GLN A 261 60.27 21.96 9.99
CA GLN A 261 59.97 22.27 11.39
C GLN A 261 60.58 23.60 11.85
N VAL A 262 61.46 24.20 11.05
CA VAL A 262 62.16 25.46 11.34
C VAL A 262 61.73 26.58 10.40
N VAL A 263 62.02 27.81 10.81
CA VAL A 263 61.91 29.04 10.01
C VAL A 263 63.19 29.87 10.21
N PRO A 264 63.59 30.70 9.25
CA PRO A 264 64.75 31.57 9.42
C PRO A 264 64.51 32.53 10.60
N PHE A 265 65.52 32.70 11.42
CA PHE A 265 65.51 33.63 12.52
C PHE A 265 65.88 35.03 12.02
N ILE A 266 65.02 36.00 12.30
CA ILE A 266 65.23 37.41 12.01
C ILE A 266 64.90 38.14 13.30
N GLU A 267 65.92 38.71 13.94
CA GLU A 267 65.83 39.26 15.29
C GLU A 267 64.74 40.34 15.42
N GLU A 268 64.65 41.22 14.43
CA GLU A 268 63.62 42.27 14.32
C GLU A 268 62.18 41.75 14.41
N LYS A 269 61.92 40.51 13.96
CA LYS A 269 60.57 39.92 14.02
C LYS A 269 60.15 39.53 15.43
N TYR A 270 61.10 39.39 16.34
CA TYR A 270 60.86 38.94 17.71
C TYR A 270 61.01 40.09 18.73
N LEU A 271 61.75 41.15 18.38
CA LEU A 271 61.89 42.36 19.18
C LEU A 271 60.89 43.45 18.71
N LYS A 272 59.77 43.62 19.43
CA LYS A 272 58.80 44.70 19.12
C LYS A 272 59.17 46.02 19.82
N GLN A 273 58.85 47.16 19.20
CA GLN A 273 59.08 48.49 19.79
C GLN A 273 58.35 48.68 21.14
N ASN A 274 57.15 48.13 21.29
CA ASN A 274 56.30 48.26 22.49
C ASN A 274 56.48 47.15 23.55
N MET A 275 57.60 46.43 23.55
CA MET A 275 57.92 45.47 24.61
C MET A 275 58.27 46.20 25.92
N SER A 276 57.91 45.62 27.09
CA SER A 276 58.40 46.11 28.38
C SER A 276 59.93 46.06 28.45
N PHE A 277 60.53 46.95 29.24
CA PHE A 277 61.99 47.04 29.39
C PHE A 277 62.61 45.70 29.80
N GLU A 278 62.02 45.03 30.80
CA GLU A 278 62.41 43.70 31.27
C GLU A 278 62.41 42.64 30.16
N MET A 279 61.43 42.68 29.26
CA MET A 279 61.33 41.72 28.15
C MET A 279 62.33 42.01 27.03
N LYS A 280 62.73 43.28 26.83
CA LYS A 280 63.78 43.64 25.86
C LYS A 280 65.15 43.14 26.27
N GLU A 281 65.41 43.07 27.58
CA GLU A 281 66.65 42.51 28.13
C GLU A 281 66.63 40.98 28.17
N TYR A 282 65.48 40.38 28.47
CA TYR A 282 65.37 38.93 28.68
C TYR A 282 65.20 38.11 27.40
N ILE A 283 64.51 38.61 26.36
CA ILE A 283 64.28 37.85 25.11
C ILE A 283 65.58 37.53 24.34
N PRO A 284 66.56 38.46 24.20
CA PRO A 284 67.84 38.14 23.56
C PRO A 284 68.57 36.96 24.21
N SER A 285 68.44 36.77 25.54
CA SER A 285 69.03 35.62 26.25
C SER A 285 68.47 34.26 25.78
N TYR A 286 67.31 34.24 25.14
CA TYR A 286 66.70 33.01 24.63
C TYR A 286 67.37 32.48 23.37
N PHE A 287 68.36 33.19 22.83
CA PHE A 287 69.05 32.83 21.61
C PHE A 287 70.49 32.45 21.91
N ILE A 288 70.88 31.27 21.44
CA ILE A 288 72.26 30.79 21.52
C ILE A 288 73.03 31.43 20.38
N ASP A 289 74.20 31.99 20.70
CA ASP A 289 75.08 32.51 19.68
C ASP A 289 75.87 31.36 19.04
N ILE A 290 75.30 30.81 17.96
CA ILE A 290 75.95 29.75 17.19
C ILE A 290 76.96 30.44 16.27
N SER A 291 78.22 30.48 16.71
CA SER A 291 79.34 31.08 16.00
C SER A 291 79.77 30.20 14.81
N SER A 292 79.11 30.31 13.65
CA SER A 292 79.69 29.95 12.32
C SER A 292 78.75 29.95 11.10
N SER A 293 77.45 30.24 11.21
CA SER A 293 76.54 30.21 10.03
C SER A 293 75.81 31.54 9.81
N GLU A 294 75.87 32.11 8.60
CA GLU A 294 75.13 33.32 8.21
C GLU A 294 73.60 33.18 8.34
N LEU A 295 73.08 31.95 8.40
CA LEU A 295 71.65 31.67 8.53
C LEU A 295 71.32 31.00 9.86
N LYS A 296 70.76 31.78 10.79
CA LYS A 296 70.22 31.29 12.08
C LYS A 296 68.79 30.74 11.91
N TRP A 297 68.46 29.64 12.57
CA TRP A 297 67.15 28.98 12.48
C TRP A 297 66.43 28.92 13.82
N ILE A 298 65.10 29.01 13.80
CA ILE A 298 64.26 28.82 15.00
C ILE A 298 63.12 27.86 14.69
N CYS A 299 62.85 26.92 15.61
CA CYS A 299 61.75 25.98 15.45
C CYS A 299 60.40 26.70 15.57
N ARG A 300 59.38 26.20 14.86
CA ARG A 300 58.04 26.83 14.85
C ARG A 300 57.45 26.99 16.25
N LEU A 301 57.65 25.99 17.12
CA LEU A 301 57.16 26.04 18.51
C LEU A 301 57.81 27.16 19.34
N CYS A 302 59.13 27.32 19.23
CA CYS A 302 59.84 28.40 19.94
C CYS A 302 59.47 29.76 19.33
N SER A 303 59.40 29.86 17.99
CA SER A 303 58.95 31.06 17.30
C SER A 303 57.57 31.53 17.78
N ASP A 304 56.61 30.63 17.86
CA ASP A 304 55.24 30.94 18.28
C ASP A 304 55.17 31.39 19.75
N LYS A 305 55.99 30.80 20.63
CA LYS A 305 56.06 31.17 22.05
C LYS A 305 56.71 32.53 22.26
N ILE A 306 57.83 32.81 21.59
CA ILE A 306 58.54 34.08 21.68
C ILE A 306 57.70 35.22 21.10
N LYS A 307 56.99 35.01 19.98
CA LYS A 307 56.05 35.99 19.41
C LYS A 307 54.92 36.37 20.38
N LYS A 308 54.56 35.46 21.28
CA LYS A 308 53.59 35.66 22.37
C LYS A 308 54.23 36.17 23.66
N GLN A 309 55.51 36.55 23.63
CA GLN A 309 56.27 37.05 24.79
C GLN A 309 56.35 36.01 25.93
N GLN A 310 56.41 34.72 25.59
CA GLN A 310 56.53 33.62 26.54
C GLN A 310 57.85 32.88 26.35
N LEU A 311 58.48 32.47 27.46
CA LEU A 311 59.63 31.56 27.44
C LEU A 311 59.21 30.22 26.80
N PRO A 312 59.88 29.77 25.71
CA PRO A 312 59.63 28.44 25.19
C PRO A 312 59.96 27.39 26.24
N SER A 313 59.06 26.42 26.46
CA SER A 313 59.24 25.38 27.48
C SER A 313 60.46 24.47 27.23
N ARG A 314 60.96 24.44 26.00
CA ARG A 314 62.16 23.68 25.61
C ARG A 314 63.40 24.56 25.44
N ALA A 315 63.33 25.83 25.81
CA ALA A 315 64.47 26.73 25.69
C ALA A 315 65.62 26.21 26.56
N LEU A 316 66.85 26.25 26.03
CA LEU A 316 68.05 25.85 26.78
C LEU A 316 68.26 26.75 28.01
N LEU A 317 67.86 28.02 27.92
CA LEU A 317 67.88 28.96 29.02
C LEU A 317 67.07 28.48 30.24
N ASN A 318 65.96 27.77 30.01
CA ASN A 318 65.14 27.23 31.10
C ASN A 318 65.73 25.95 31.71
N LYS A 319 66.97 25.56 31.37
CA LYS A 319 67.63 24.31 31.79
C LYS A 319 66.79 23.04 31.57
N LEU A 320 65.85 23.09 30.62
CA LEU A 320 64.83 22.06 30.39
C LEU A 320 63.97 21.74 31.63
N GLU A 321 63.83 22.70 32.55
CA GLU A 321 62.97 22.58 33.72
C GLU A 321 61.53 22.38 33.28
N ILE A 322 60.92 21.33 33.80
CA ILE A 322 59.53 20.99 33.56
C ILE A 322 58.70 21.67 34.65
N CYS A 323 57.61 22.33 34.28
CA CYS A 323 56.67 22.87 35.27
C CYS A 323 56.22 21.76 36.23
N GLU A 324 56.11 22.09 37.51
CA GLU A 324 55.61 21.14 38.50
C GLU A 324 54.26 20.57 38.08
N ILE A 325 54.09 19.26 38.30
CA ILE A 325 52.82 18.59 38.01
C ILE A 325 51.74 19.25 38.89
N PRO A 326 50.65 19.79 38.30
CA PRO A 326 49.53 20.36 39.06
C PRO A 326 49.03 19.39 40.13
N ALA A 327 48.62 19.93 41.30
CA ALA A 327 48.25 19.12 42.46
C ALA A 327 47.08 18.16 42.14
N GLU A 328 46.20 18.56 41.24
CA GLU A 328 45.07 17.78 40.73
C GLU A 328 45.54 16.54 39.97
N LEU A 329 46.63 16.66 39.20
CA LEU A 329 47.20 15.56 38.41
C LEU A 329 48.13 14.66 39.22
N LYS A 330 48.73 15.15 40.31
CA LYS A 330 49.55 14.34 41.24
C LYS A 330 48.71 13.22 41.89
N LYS A 331 47.42 13.45 42.13
CA LYS A 331 46.49 12.53 42.81
C LYS A 331 45.91 11.42 41.92
N LEU A 332 46.12 11.47 40.60
CA LEU A 332 45.53 10.50 39.69
C LEU A 332 46.14 9.10 39.86
N ASN A 333 45.28 8.08 39.84
CA ASN A 333 45.70 6.68 39.85
C ASN A 333 46.23 6.25 38.46
N ASN A 334 46.80 5.05 38.37
CA ASN A 334 47.42 4.57 37.12
C ASN A 334 46.42 4.45 35.97
N LEU A 335 45.16 4.04 36.24
CA LEU A 335 44.12 3.91 35.23
C LEU A 335 43.73 5.28 34.66
N GLU A 336 43.49 6.25 35.54
CA GLU A 336 43.14 7.62 35.16
C GLU A 336 44.27 8.28 34.37
N LYS A 337 45.51 8.12 34.82
CA LYS A 337 46.72 8.55 34.08
C LYS A 337 46.76 7.94 32.68
N HIS A 338 46.39 6.66 32.51
CA HIS A 338 46.31 6.04 31.19
C HIS A 338 45.17 6.61 30.34
N LEU A 339 44.01 6.91 30.93
CA LEU A 339 42.86 7.47 30.21
C LEU A 339 43.12 8.90 29.70
N ILE A 340 43.85 9.72 30.45
CA ILE A 340 44.17 11.10 30.05
C ILE A 340 45.44 11.21 29.20
N ALA A 341 46.23 10.14 29.09
CA ALA A 341 47.47 10.17 28.33
C ALA A 341 47.20 10.32 26.83
N LEU A 342 47.81 11.32 26.20
CA LEU A 342 47.62 11.65 24.78
C LEU A 342 47.97 10.54 23.78
N ARG A 343 48.87 9.60 24.15
CA ARG A 343 49.38 8.54 23.24
C ARG A 343 49.32 7.11 23.79
N LEU A 344 49.09 6.91 25.07
CA LEU A 344 49.14 5.57 25.70
C LEU A 344 47.86 4.71 25.58
N PRO A 345 46.62 5.23 25.49
CA PRO A 345 45.43 4.41 25.36
C PRO A 345 45.53 3.48 24.14
N PHE A 346 45.90 4.03 22.98
CA PHE A 346 45.92 3.27 21.73
C PHE A 346 47.02 2.19 21.70
N MET A 347 48.19 2.41 22.28
CA MET A 347 49.27 1.40 22.28
C MET A 347 49.01 0.24 23.25
N LYS A 348 48.37 0.48 24.40
CA LYS A 348 48.10 -0.58 25.39
C LYS A 348 46.76 -1.29 25.19
N ILE A 349 45.74 -0.65 24.61
CA ILE A 349 44.45 -1.29 24.31
C ILE A 349 44.59 -2.41 23.27
N VAL A 350 45.52 -2.29 22.31
CA VAL A 350 45.79 -3.32 21.29
C VAL A 350 46.50 -4.55 21.88
N ASN A 351 47.20 -4.41 23.01
CA ASN A 351 47.94 -5.48 23.68
C ASN A 351 47.15 -6.21 24.78
N LEU A 352 45.85 -5.93 24.94
CA LEU A 352 45.00 -6.83 25.71
C LEU A 352 44.88 -8.13 24.93
N THR A 353 45.76 -9.09 25.25
CA THR A 353 45.63 -10.48 24.83
C THR A 353 44.18 -10.89 25.10
N SER A 354 43.50 -11.36 24.05
CA SER A 354 42.21 -12.01 24.19
C SER A 354 42.34 -13.03 25.31
N GLY A 355 41.62 -12.83 26.43
CA GLY A 355 41.66 -13.72 27.57
C GLY A 355 41.48 -15.15 27.07
N LYS A 356 42.56 -15.95 27.11
CA LYS A 356 42.43 -17.39 27.01
C LYS A 356 41.65 -17.79 28.24
N LEU A 357 40.36 -18.11 28.06
CA LEU A 357 39.64 -18.92 29.02
C LEU A 357 40.53 -20.13 29.28
N SER A 358 41.13 -20.20 30.48
CA SER A 358 41.89 -21.38 30.88
C SER A 358 40.88 -22.52 30.97
N SER A 359 40.92 -23.41 29.99
CA SER A 359 40.41 -24.75 30.16
C SER A 359 41.33 -25.47 31.13
N ARG A 360 40.89 -25.63 32.37
CA ARG A 360 41.08 -26.82 33.21
C ARG A 360 40.15 -26.75 34.40
#